data_AF-A0A9W6AXY3-F1
#
_entry.id   AF-A0A9W6AXY3-F1
#
_cell.length_a   1.000
_cell.length_b   1.000
_cell.length_c   1.000
_cell.angle_alpha   90.00
_cell.angle_beta   90.00
_cell.angle_gamma   90.00
#
_symmetry.space_group_name_H-M   'P 1'
#
loop_
_entity.id
_entity.type
_entity.pdbx_description
1 polymer ?
#
loop_
_entity_poly.entity_id
_entity_poly.type
_entity_poly.pdbx_seq_one_letter_code
_entity_poly.pdbx_strand_id
1 'polypeptide(L)' 'MTAADYAVQIKLVIMYAIGIIAMLSLLFFIWHRYHQWFKITSTVVALITIVMMVILITAIKLP' A
#
# COMPACT_ATOMS: atom_id res chain seq x y z
N MET A 1 24.25 -9.93 -2.33
CA MET A 1 23.25 -9.66 -3.38
C MET A 1 23.94 -9.10 -4.59
N THR A 2 23.41 -9.45 -5.74
CA THR A 2 23.88 -8.99 -7.04
C THR A 2 23.14 -7.72 -7.45
N ALA A 3 23.68 -7.00 -8.45
CA ALA A 3 23.01 -5.85 -9.04
C ALA A 3 21.59 -6.17 -9.55
N ALA A 4 21.33 -7.42 -9.94
CA ALA A 4 20.01 -7.87 -10.36
C ALA A 4 19.01 -7.92 -9.19
N ASP A 5 19.46 -8.33 -8.00
CA ASP A 5 18.61 -8.40 -6.80
C ASP A 5 18.16 -7.00 -6.35
N TYR A 6 19.09 -6.03 -6.36
CA TYR A 6 18.79 -4.63 -6.06
C TYR A 6 17.83 -4.00 -7.08
N ALA A 7 17.96 -4.33 -8.37
CA ALA A 7 17.06 -3.83 -9.41
C ALA A 7 15.63 -4.35 -9.22
N VAL A 8 15.46 -5.61 -8.81
CA VAL A 8 14.14 -6.19 -8.49
C VAL A 8 13.56 -5.56 -7.23
N GLN A 9 14.37 -5.36 -6.20
CA GLN A 9 13.96 -4.74 -4.94
C GLN A 9 13.45 -3.31 -5.14
N ILE A 10 14.17 -2.49 -5.92
CA ILE A 10 13.75 -1.12 -6.25
C ILE A 10 12.42 -1.12 -7.01
N LYS A 11 12.25 -2.02 -8.00
CA LYS A 11 10.98 -2.15 -8.73
C LYS A 11 9.82 -2.53 -7.82
N LEU A 12 10.05 -3.44 -6.88
CA LEU A 12 9.04 -3.83 -5.88
C LEU A 12 8.67 -2.64 -5.01
N VAL A 13 9.65 -1.91 -4.46
CA VAL A 13 9.39 -0.72 -3.62
C VAL A 13 8.56 0.32 -4.37
N ILE A 14 8.88 0.59 -5.64
CA ILE A 14 8.11 1.54 -6.47
C ILE A 14 6.68 1.04 -6.69
N MET A 15 6.50 -0.24 -7.03
CA MET A 15 5.18 -0.83 -7.26
C MET A 15 4.30 -0.75 -5.99
N TYR A 16 4.86 -1.11 -4.84
CA TYR A 16 4.14 -1.04 -3.56
C TYR A 16 3.85 0.40 -3.14
N ALA A 17 4.76 1.35 -3.37
CA ALA A 17 4.53 2.76 -3.09
C ALA A 17 3.36 3.32 -3.91
N ILE A 18 3.30 3.02 -5.21
CA ILE A 18 2.18 3.42 -6.08
C ILE A 18 0.87 2.78 -5.58
N GLY A 19 0.89 1.51 -5.21
CA GLY A 19 -0.27 0.81 -4.67
C GLY A 19 -0.81 1.45 -3.38
N ILE A 20 0.08 1.86 -2.47
CA ILE A 20 -0.30 2.56 -1.23
C ILE A 20 -0.93 3.92 -1.55
N ILE A 21 -0.35 4.70 -2.46
CA ILE A 21 -0.90 6.00 -2.87
C ILE A 21 -2.31 5.83 -3.46
N ALA A 22 -2.51 4.82 -4.31
CA ALA A 22 -3.82 4.51 -4.89
C ALA A 22 -4.84 4.12 -3.81
N MET A 23 -4.44 3.28 -2.84
CA MET A 23 -5.31 2.88 -1.73
C MET A 23 -5.68 4.04 -0.82
N LEU A 24 -4.73 4.92 -0.47
CA LEU A 24 -5.00 6.12 0.33
C LEU A 24 -5.97 7.05 -0.40
N SER A 25 -5.78 7.23 -1.71
CA SER A 25 -6.69 8.02 -2.55
C SER A 25 -8.10 7.43 -2.58
N LEU A 26 -8.22 6.10 -2.69
CA LEU A 26 -9.49 5.40 -2.65
C LEU A 26 -10.17 5.54 -1.26
N LEU A 27 -9.40 5.41 -0.19
CA LEU A 27 -9.90 5.57 1.18
C LEU A 27 -10.40 7.00 1.41
N PHE A 28 -9.65 8.00 0.95
CA PHE A 28 -10.03 9.40 1.03
C PHE A 28 -11.30 9.70 0.21
N PHE A 29 -11.39 9.15 -1.00
CA PHE A 29 -12.57 9.29 -1.84
C PHE A 29 -13.82 8.67 -1.22
N ILE A 30 -13.71 7.45 -0.68
CA ILE A 30 -14.82 6.78 0.01
C ILE A 30 -15.21 7.56 1.27
N TRP A 31 -14.24 8.11 2.02
CA TRP A 31 -14.53 8.93 3.19
C TRP A 31 -15.34 10.15 2.79
N HIS A 32 -14.84 10.91 1.81
CA HIS A 32 -15.46 12.16 1.38
C HIS A 32 -16.86 11.93 0.78
N ARG A 33 -17.07 10.83 0.05
CA ARG A 33 -18.33 10.59 -0.67
C ARG A 33 -19.37 9.80 0.13
N TYR A 34 -18.95 8.87 0.99
CA TYR A 34 -19.83 7.86 1.60
C TYR A 34 -19.69 7.79 3.13
N HIS A 35 -19.49 8.93 3.79
CA HIS A 35 -19.27 9.01 5.23
C HIS A 35 -20.30 8.25 6.08
N GLN A 36 -21.56 8.11 5.64
CA GLN A 36 -22.61 7.36 6.36
C GLN A 36 -22.71 5.85 6.01
N TRP A 37 -22.14 5.40 4.88
CA TRP A 37 -22.18 3.99 4.44
C TRP A 37 -20.86 3.25 4.74
N PHE A 38 -20.13 3.80 5.69
CA PHE A 38 -18.74 3.52 5.99
C PHE A 38 -18.59 2.38 7.01
N LYS A 39 -18.96 1.14 6.65
CA LYS A 39 -18.95 0.05 7.65
C LYS A 39 -18.03 -1.12 7.34
N ILE A 40 -18.03 -1.63 6.11
CA ILE A 40 -17.26 -2.86 5.79
C ILE A 40 -16.17 -2.59 4.77
N THR A 41 -16.51 -1.95 3.64
CA THR A 41 -15.56 -1.72 2.54
C THR A 41 -14.37 -0.89 2.97
N SER A 42 -14.57 0.19 3.74
CA SER A 42 -13.44 1.02 4.17
C SER A 42 -12.57 0.37 5.22
N THR A 43 -13.13 -0.50 6.07
CA THR A 43 -12.36 -1.27 7.07
C THR A 43 -11.44 -2.26 6.37
N VAL A 44 -11.94 -2.94 5.34
CA VAL A 44 -11.13 -3.86 4.52
C VAL A 44 -10.04 -3.12 3.77
N VAL A 45 -10.35 -1.98 3.14
CA VAL A 45 -9.34 -1.17 2.42
C VAL A 45 -8.27 -0.63 3.37
N ALA A 46 -8.65 -0.15 4.57
CA ALA A 46 -7.70 0.29 5.58
C ALA A 46 -6.78 -0.85 6.03
N LEU A 47 -7.34 -2.04 6.23
CA LEU A 47 -6.57 -3.23 6.64
C LEU A 47 -5.57 -3.67 5.56
N ILE A 48 -5.98 -3.67 4.30
CA ILE A 48 -5.07 -3.98 3.18
C ILE A 48 -3.98 -2.91 3.06
N THR A 49 -4.31 -1.64 3.27
CA THR A 49 -3.32 -0.54 3.25
C THR A 49 -2.25 -0.74 4.32
N ILE A 50 -2.63 -1.18 5.52
CA ILE A 50 -1.70 -1.51 6.61
C ILE A 50 -0.81 -2.69 6.22
N VAL A 51 -1.38 -3.76 5.65
CA VAL A 51 -0.60 -4.92 5.19
C VAL A 51 0.41 -4.51 4.11
N MET A 52 0.01 -3.68 3.14
CA MET A 52 0.93 -3.17 2.11
C MET A 52 2.04 -2.30 2.70
N MET A 53 1.75 -1.48 3.71
CA MET A 53 2.76 -0.70 4.45
C MET A 53 3.77 -1.62 5.15
N VAL A 54 3.32 -2.70 5.79
CA VAL A 54 4.21 -3.68 6.42
C VAL A 54 5.12 -4.34 5.37
N ILE A 55 4.58 -4.75 4.22
CA ILE A 55 5.35 -5.35 3.12
C ILE A 55 6.36 -4.36 2.55
N LEU A 56 6.01 -3.08 2.43
CA LEU A 56 6.95 -2.05 1.96
C LEU A 56 8.11 -1.88 2.95
N ILE A 57 7.81 -1.83 4.26
CA ILE A 57 8.84 -1.70 5.31
C ILE A 57 9.76 -2.92 5.32
N THR A 58 9.22 -4.14 5.17
CA THR A 58 10.06 -5.34 5.07
C THR A 58 10.87 -5.33 3.77
N ALA A 59 10.30 -4.96 2.63
CA ALA A 59 11.01 -4.87 1.36
C ALA A 59 12.16 -3.84 1.40
N ILE A 60 12.03 -2.76 2.17
CA ILE A 60 13.10 -1.76 2.37
C ILE A 60 14.16 -2.25 3.37
N LYS A 61 13.77 -3.04 4.37
CA LYS A 61 14.66 -3.56 5.43
C LYS A 61 15.36 -4.86 5.09
N LEU A 62 14.91 -5.59 4.08
CA LEU A 62 15.68 -6.72 3.58
C LEU A 62 16.99 -6.16 2.99
N PRO A 63 18.16 -6.51 3.55
CA PRO A 63 19.45 -6.06 3.03
C PRO A 63 19.61 -6.52 1.59
#